data_AF-A0A1C6E285-F1
#
_entry.id   AF-A0A1C6E285-F1
#
_cell.length_a   1.000
_cell.length_b   1.000
_cell.length_c   1.000
_cell.angle_alpha   90.00
_cell.angle_beta   90.00
_cell.angle_gamma   90.00
#
_symmetry.space_group_name_H-M   'P 1'
#
loop_
_entity.id
_entity.type
_entity.pdbx_description
1 polymer ?
#
loop_
_entity_poly.entity_id
_entity_poly.type
_entity_poly.pdbx_seq_one_letter_code
_entity_poly.pdbx_strand_id
1 'polypeptide(L)'
;MARTDIPSGWDKIRQNVQETERLMGQKQYNQSMIKAKQTVEYMVKLQCEQAGIMEGSMDSMIRELYNNGWISKSTTEHYLQIYDIGTKAAKNGDNGAYNANQAYHVLSQEIYSFADNGKAARGRRPSGARSQQSRRASGFGRSGSGIQPTDLLKFVVPIVLVIILIVLIRVLTPKKPATEETSAPVITTEAAETTVSETEPESIASGSSYKTTTTLNVRKEPSTDADRIGKLDPGASVEYLRDHDDTWAVIKYNGQEAYVAKEFLTAE
;
A
#
# COMPACT_ATOMS: atom_id res chain seq x y z
N MET A 1 23.60 20.11 29.66
CA MET A 1 23.77 20.88 28.41
C MET A 1 23.02 20.16 27.31
N ALA A 2 22.19 20.91 26.59
CA ALA A 2 21.10 20.43 25.76
C ALA A 2 21.55 19.62 24.53
N ARG A 3 20.81 18.54 24.24
CA ARG A 3 20.62 18.02 22.87
C ARG A 3 19.15 17.70 22.68
N THR A 4 18.36 18.76 22.63
CA THR A 4 16.99 18.75 22.10
C THR A 4 17.07 18.88 20.58
N ASP A 5 17.66 17.89 19.90
CA ASP A 5 17.79 17.92 18.44
C ASP A 5 17.15 16.68 17.78
N ILE A 6 15.84 16.52 17.97
CA ILE A 6 14.98 15.74 17.06
C ILE A 6 14.44 16.57 15.85
N PRO A 7 15.06 17.69 15.39
CA PRO A 7 14.75 18.24 14.05
C PRO A 7 15.51 17.55 12.89
N SER A 8 16.78 17.19 13.07
CA SER A 8 17.67 16.84 11.94
C SER A 8 17.33 15.51 11.25
N GLY A 9 17.01 14.46 12.02
CA GLY A 9 16.69 13.13 11.46
C GLY A 9 15.35 13.09 10.72
N TRP A 10 14.37 13.85 11.20
CA TRP A 10 13.03 13.88 10.60
C TRP A 10 13.01 14.61 9.26
N ASP A 11 13.76 15.69 9.13
CA ASP A 11 13.91 16.41 7.86
C ASP A 11 14.51 15.51 6.78
N LYS A 12 15.48 14.66 7.15
CA LYS A 12 16.07 13.70 6.22
C LYS A 12 15.10 12.61 5.79
N ILE A 13 14.31 12.08 6.72
CA ILE A 13 13.25 11.11 6.40
C ILE A 13 12.25 11.74 5.43
N ARG A 14 11.76 12.95 5.73
CA ARG A 14 10.82 13.67 4.87
C ARG A 14 11.38 13.91 3.47
N GLN A 15 12.64 14.35 3.38
CA GLN A 15 13.33 14.54 2.11
C GLN A 15 13.42 13.24 1.31
N ASN A 16 13.78 12.13 1.96
CA ASN A 16 13.89 10.85 1.28
C ASN A 16 12.54 10.35 0.76
N VAL A 17 11.46 10.57 1.50
CA VAL A 17 10.10 10.17 1.10
C VAL A 17 9.60 10.99 -0.08
N GLN A 18 9.82 12.31 -0.06
CA GLN A 18 9.51 13.19 -1.20
C GLN A 18 10.28 12.76 -2.44
N GLU A 19 11.54 12.37 -2.28
CA GLU A 19 12.34 11.85 -3.38
C GLU A 19 11.80 10.51 -3.90
N THR A 20 11.41 9.59 -3.02
CA THR A 20 10.73 8.34 -3.41
C THR A 20 9.47 8.64 -4.22
N GLU A 21 8.63 9.58 -3.77
CA GLU A 21 7.40 9.99 -4.49
C GLU A 21 7.72 10.60 -5.86
N ARG A 22 8.76 11.45 -5.95
CA ARG A 22 9.23 12.01 -7.22
C ARG A 22 9.66 10.91 -8.19
N LEU A 23 10.40 9.92 -7.71
CA LEU A 23 10.85 8.77 -8.52
C LEU A 23 9.66 7.92 -8.97
N MET A 24 8.65 7.72 -8.12
CA MET A 24 7.40 7.06 -8.48
C MET A 24 6.67 7.81 -9.60
N GLY A 25 6.53 9.13 -9.48
CA GLY A 25 5.90 9.96 -10.51
C GLY A 25 6.63 9.95 -11.85
N GLN A 26 7.95 9.76 -11.82
CA GLN A 26 8.79 9.63 -13.01
C GLN A 26 8.86 8.19 -13.56
N LYS A 27 8.11 7.24 -12.97
CA LYS A 27 8.14 5.81 -13.31
C LYS A 27 9.53 5.18 -13.15
N GLN A 28 10.40 5.78 -12.34
CA GLN A 28 11.71 5.23 -11.97
C GLN A 28 11.54 4.26 -10.79
N TYR A 29 10.85 3.15 -11.02
CA TYR A 29 10.40 2.22 -9.98
C TYR A 29 11.56 1.57 -9.22
N ASN A 30 12.60 1.11 -9.92
CA ASN A 30 13.79 0.53 -9.31
C ASN A 30 14.46 1.51 -8.32
N GLN A 31 14.67 2.76 -8.76
CA GLN A 31 15.27 3.80 -7.93
C GLN A 31 14.37 4.15 -6.75
N SER A 32 13.06 4.22 -6.97
CA SER A 32 12.08 4.46 -5.89
C SER A 32 12.16 3.39 -4.80
N MET A 33 12.19 2.10 -5.17
CA MET A 33 12.31 0.98 -4.23
C MET A 33 13.63 1.01 -3.45
N ILE A 34 14.74 1.28 -4.13
CA ILE A 34 16.05 1.44 -3.47
C ILE A 34 16.01 2.60 -2.48
N LYS A 35 15.39 3.72 -2.86
CA LYS A 35 15.24 4.90 -2.01
C LYS A 35 14.34 4.63 -0.81
N ALA A 36 13.26 3.88 -0.99
CA ALA A 36 12.39 3.44 0.09
C ALA A 36 13.15 2.59 1.12
N LYS A 37 13.95 1.61 0.66
CA LYS A 37 14.85 0.82 1.52
C LYS A 37 15.82 1.70 2.31
N GLN A 38 16.49 2.64 1.66
CA GLN A 38 17.41 3.57 2.34
C GLN A 38 16.71 4.39 3.42
N THR A 39 15.45 4.77 3.18
CA THR A 39 14.64 5.52 4.14
C THR A 39 14.38 4.69 5.38
N VAL A 40 13.97 3.42 5.21
CA VAL A 40 13.73 2.50 6.33
C VAL A 40 15.03 2.16 7.07
N GLU A 41 16.13 1.92 6.37
CA GLU A 41 17.46 1.74 6.98
C GLU A 41 17.82 2.93 7.88
N TYR A 42 17.58 4.15 7.40
CA TYR A 42 17.83 5.35 8.18
C TYR A 42 16.91 5.47 9.40
N MET A 43 15.61 5.18 9.25
CA MET A 43 14.64 5.15 10.35
C MET A 43 15.04 4.15 11.43
N VAL A 44 15.39 2.92 11.05
CA VAL A 44 15.83 1.87 11.97
C VAL A 44 17.09 2.29 12.71
N LYS A 45 18.10 2.83 12.00
CA LYS A 45 19.34 3.31 12.64
C LYS A 45 19.08 4.39 13.68
N LEU A 46 18.22 5.37 13.36
CA LEU A 46 17.83 6.40 14.33
C LEU A 46 17.14 5.81 15.57
N GLN A 47 16.27 4.82 15.38
CA GLN A 47 15.61 4.15 16.51
C GLN A 47 16.60 3.33 17.34
N CYS A 48 17.55 2.64 16.71
CA CYS A 48 18.61 1.92 17.41
C CYS A 48 19.52 2.85 18.21
N GLU A 49 19.93 3.99 17.64
CA GLU A 49 20.70 5.02 18.34
C GLU A 49 19.95 5.54 19.58
N GLN A 50 18.64 5.79 19.44
CA GLN A 50 17.78 6.21 20.56
C GLN A 50 17.62 5.12 21.63
N ALA A 51 17.59 3.86 21.21
CA ALA A 51 17.49 2.70 22.09
C ALA A 51 18.83 2.29 22.72
N GLY A 52 19.96 2.84 22.27
CA GLY A 52 21.30 2.41 22.65
C GLY A 52 21.64 1.00 22.14
N ILE A 53 21.00 0.56 21.06
CA ILE A 53 21.26 -0.71 20.38
C ILE A 53 22.48 -0.54 19.48
N MET A 54 23.39 -1.53 19.52
CA MET A 54 24.60 -1.52 18.68
C MET A 54 24.23 -1.72 17.20
N GLU A 55 24.93 -1.03 16.30
CA GLU A 55 24.73 -1.20 14.85
C GLU A 55 25.10 -2.63 14.42
N GLY A 56 24.23 -3.25 13.62
CA GLY A 56 24.39 -4.63 13.16
C GLY A 56 23.72 -4.86 11.81
N SER A 57 23.36 -6.11 11.51
CA SER A 57 22.53 -6.39 10.33
C SER A 57 21.14 -5.78 10.50
N MET A 58 20.49 -5.42 9.39
CA MET A 58 19.16 -4.82 9.41
C MET A 58 18.15 -5.71 10.17
N ASP A 59 18.15 -7.01 9.89
CA ASP A 59 17.32 -7.99 10.60
C ASP A 59 17.58 -8.02 12.12
N SER A 60 18.85 -7.97 12.55
CA SER A 60 19.19 -7.96 13.98
C SER A 60 18.67 -6.70 14.65
N MET A 61 18.92 -5.55 14.03
CA MET A 61 18.48 -4.25 14.54
C MET A 61 16.95 -4.18 14.68
N ILE A 62 16.20 -4.62 13.65
CA ILE A 62 14.72 -4.65 13.70
C ILE A 62 14.23 -5.61 14.79
N ARG A 63 14.83 -6.80 14.92
CA ARG A 63 14.45 -7.77 15.96
C ARG A 63 14.72 -7.24 17.36
N GLU A 64 15.85 -6.58 17.58
CA GLU A 64 16.18 -5.98 18.86
C GLU A 64 15.25 -4.83 19.21
N LEU A 65 14.90 -3.97 18.25
CA LEU A 65 13.89 -2.93 18.45
C LEU A 65 12.53 -3.51 18.84
N TYR A 66 12.11 -4.60 18.20
CA TYR A 66 10.86 -5.29 18.52
C TYR A 66 10.90 -5.93 19.91
N ASN A 67 11.95 -6.69 20.21
CA ASN A 67 12.11 -7.39 21.50
C ASN A 67 12.17 -6.41 22.68
N ASN A 68 12.77 -5.24 22.47
CA ASN A 68 12.83 -4.16 23.46
C ASN A 68 11.56 -3.28 23.47
N GLY A 69 10.57 -3.58 22.63
CA GLY A 69 9.27 -2.90 22.60
C GLY A 69 9.29 -1.48 22.03
N TRP A 70 10.31 -1.12 21.26
CA TRP A 70 10.45 0.18 20.58
C TRP A 70 9.61 0.28 19.32
N ILE A 71 9.40 -0.84 18.64
CA ILE A 71 8.54 -0.93 17.45
C ILE A 71 7.51 -2.04 17.62
N SER A 72 6.39 -1.91 16.93
CA SER A 72 5.33 -2.92 16.92
C SER A 72 5.67 -4.10 16.01
N LYS A 73 4.97 -5.22 16.18
CA LYS A 73 5.09 -6.37 15.26
C LYS A 73 4.78 -5.98 13.81
N SER A 74 3.75 -5.15 13.61
CA SER A 74 3.37 -4.65 12.27
C SER A 74 4.48 -3.79 11.65
N THR A 75 5.08 -2.89 12.43
CA THR A 75 6.23 -2.08 11.97
C THR A 75 7.42 -2.96 11.57
N THR A 76 7.68 -4.04 12.32
CA THR A 76 8.71 -5.02 11.96
C THR A 76 8.44 -5.65 10.59
N GLU A 77 7.22 -6.14 10.36
CA GLU A 77 6.81 -6.75 9.09
C GLU A 77 6.95 -5.75 7.93
N HIS A 78 6.47 -4.52 8.12
CA HIS A 78 6.55 -3.44 7.14
C HIS A 78 8.00 -3.04 6.80
N TYR A 79 8.87 -2.90 7.81
CA TYR A 79 10.28 -2.59 7.59
C TYR A 79 10.99 -3.68 6.80
N LEU A 80 10.76 -4.95 7.15
CA LEU A 80 11.35 -6.08 6.46
C LEU A 80 10.85 -6.19 5.01
N GLN A 81 9.56 -5.92 4.78
CA GLN A 81 8.97 -5.92 3.44
C GLN A 81 9.62 -4.87 2.53
N ILE A 82 9.73 -3.62 2.98
CA ILE A 82 10.37 -2.56 2.20
C ILE A 82 11.85 -2.88 1.96
N TYR A 83 12.53 -3.44 2.98
CA TYR A 83 13.94 -3.82 2.88
C TYR A 83 14.18 -4.93 1.85
N ASP A 84 13.32 -5.96 1.82
CA ASP A 84 13.40 -7.06 0.85
C ASP A 84 13.13 -6.56 -0.58
N ILE A 85 12.07 -5.76 -0.78
CA ILE A 85 11.75 -5.14 -2.08
C ILE A 85 12.94 -4.31 -2.60
N GLY A 86 13.49 -3.42 -1.77
CA GLY A 86 14.62 -2.61 -2.19
C GLY A 86 15.91 -3.41 -2.39
N THR A 87 16.09 -4.53 -1.69
CA THR A 87 17.23 -5.43 -1.89
C THR A 87 17.12 -6.17 -3.21
N LYS A 88 15.92 -6.64 -3.57
CA LYS A 88 15.61 -7.21 -4.88
C LYS A 88 15.81 -6.19 -6.00
N ALA A 89 15.33 -4.95 -5.82
CA ALA A 89 15.57 -3.86 -6.76
C ALA A 89 17.07 -3.58 -6.96
N ALA A 90 17.85 -3.48 -5.88
CA ALA A 90 19.28 -3.19 -5.95
C ALA A 90 20.12 -4.32 -6.56
N LYS A 91 19.82 -5.58 -6.22
CA LYS A 91 20.62 -6.74 -6.66
C LYS A 91 20.17 -7.31 -7.99
N ASN A 92 18.86 -7.41 -8.21
CA ASN A 92 18.27 -8.12 -9.33
C ASN A 92 17.74 -7.15 -10.40
N GLY A 93 17.84 -5.84 -10.19
CA GLY A 93 17.36 -4.84 -11.14
C GLY A 93 15.83 -4.79 -11.23
N ASP A 94 15.10 -5.26 -10.22
CA ASP A 94 13.63 -5.24 -10.22
C ASP A 94 13.12 -3.81 -10.43
N ASN A 95 12.30 -3.62 -11.46
CA ASN A 95 11.69 -2.34 -11.84
C ASN A 95 10.16 -2.44 -11.89
N GLY A 96 9.57 -3.42 -11.19
CA GLY A 96 8.13 -3.64 -11.15
C GLY A 96 7.37 -2.51 -10.47
N ALA A 97 6.40 -1.92 -11.18
CA ALA A 97 5.54 -0.88 -10.63
C ALA A 97 4.74 -1.34 -9.40
N TYR A 98 4.35 -2.61 -9.36
CA TYR A 98 3.64 -3.21 -8.22
C TYR A 98 4.49 -3.17 -6.94
N ASN A 99 5.70 -3.71 -6.98
CA ASN A 99 6.62 -3.71 -5.83
C ASN A 99 6.97 -2.28 -5.39
N ALA A 100 7.11 -1.36 -6.35
CA ALA A 100 7.38 0.05 -6.04
C ALA A 100 6.20 0.76 -5.37
N ASN A 101 4.97 0.53 -5.85
CA ASN A 101 3.76 1.02 -5.19
C ASN A 101 3.61 0.41 -3.80
N GLN A 102 3.84 -0.88 -3.64
CA GLN A 102 3.77 -1.57 -2.36
C GLN A 102 4.77 -0.98 -1.36
N ALA A 103 6.05 -0.85 -1.74
CA ALA A 103 7.08 -0.26 -0.89
C ALA A 103 6.74 1.19 -0.52
N TYR A 104 6.23 1.99 -1.46
CA TYR A 104 5.82 3.37 -1.19
C TYR A 104 4.62 3.46 -0.24
N HIS A 105 3.57 2.67 -0.45
CA HIS A 105 2.40 2.65 0.42
C HIS A 105 2.77 2.25 1.84
N VAL A 106 3.53 1.17 2.02
CA VAL A 106 3.97 0.70 3.34
C VAL A 106 4.88 1.74 4.00
N LEU A 107 5.80 2.35 3.25
CA LEU A 107 6.66 3.41 3.76
C LEU A 107 5.83 4.60 4.25
N SER A 108 4.81 5.00 3.49
CA SER A 108 3.92 6.11 3.86
C SER A 108 3.21 5.87 5.19
N GLN A 109 2.82 4.63 5.49
CA GLN A 109 2.20 4.25 6.75
C GLN A 109 3.18 4.34 7.92
N GLU A 110 4.41 3.85 7.75
CA GLU A 110 5.40 3.84 8.82
C GLU A 110 5.96 5.21 9.16
N ILE A 111 5.87 6.20 8.27
CA ILE A 111 6.21 7.58 8.61
C ILE A 111 5.29 8.10 9.73
N TYR A 112 4.00 7.76 9.69
CA TYR A 112 3.06 8.18 10.74
C TYR A 112 3.37 7.50 12.09
N SER A 113 3.69 6.20 12.08
CA SER A 113 4.05 5.45 13.30
C SER A 113 5.38 5.93 13.88
N PHE A 114 6.35 6.26 13.02
CA PHE A 114 7.67 6.75 13.43
C PHE A 114 7.59 8.08 14.17
N ALA A 115 6.75 9.01 13.71
CA ALA A 115 6.55 10.31 14.35
C ALA A 115 5.96 10.20 15.76
N ASP A 116 5.14 9.16 16.02
CA ASP A 116 4.52 8.93 17.32
C ASP A 116 5.44 8.18 18.31
N ASN A 117 6.25 7.24 17.81
CA ASN A 117 7.19 6.46 18.61
C ASN A 117 8.25 7.31 19.33
N GLY A 118 8.63 8.48 18.76
CA GLY A 118 9.52 9.43 19.42
C GLY A 118 8.96 10.04 20.73
N LYS A 119 7.64 9.94 20.96
CA LYS A 119 6.98 10.39 22.20
C LYS A 119 6.76 9.26 23.19
N ALA A 120 6.46 8.05 22.72
CA ALA A 120 6.15 6.89 23.56
C ALA A 120 7.36 6.33 24.34
N ALA A 121 8.58 6.48 23.81
CA ALA A 121 9.80 6.02 24.46
C ALA A 121 10.12 6.73 25.81
N ARG A 122 9.47 7.85 26.13
CA ARG A 122 9.64 8.53 27.44
C ARG A 122 8.81 7.91 28.57
N GLY A 123 7.96 6.92 28.31
CA GLY A 123 6.99 6.41 29.28
C GLY A 123 7.18 4.96 29.75
N ARG A 124 7.88 4.09 29.02
CA ARG A 124 8.05 2.69 29.42
C ARG A 124 9.34 2.51 30.21
N ARG A 125 9.23 2.72 31.53
CA ARG A 125 10.18 2.14 32.48
C ARG A 125 10.24 0.62 32.26
N PRO A 126 11.43 0.01 32.21
CA PRO A 126 11.55 -1.44 32.26
C PRO A 126 10.91 -1.90 33.57
N SER A 127 9.97 -2.84 33.48
CA SER A 127 9.42 -3.53 34.64
C SER A 127 10.52 -4.38 35.26
N GLY A 128 11.34 -3.75 36.10
CA GLY A 128 12.23 -4.44 37.02
C GLY A 128 11.40 -5.29 37.96
N ALA A 129 11.65 -6.60 37.92
CA ALA A 129 11.12 -7.53 38.90
C ALA A 129 11.56 -7.08 40.30
N ARG A 130 10.62 -6.57 41.09
CA ARG A 130 10.81 -6.40 42.54
C ARG A 130 9.66 -7.10 43.26
N SER A 131 10.05 -8.11 44.01
CA SER A 131 9.25 -8.91 44.92
C SER A 131 8.75 -8.09 46.12
N GLN A 132 7.61 -8.55 46.67
CA GLN A 132 7.01 -8.24 47.98
C GLN A 132 6.50 -6.78 48.14
N GLN A 133 5.30 -6.50 48.66
CA GLN A 133 4.56 -7.11 49.75
C GLN A 133 3.10 -6.59 49.69
N SER A 134 2.14 -7.46 49.96
CA SER A 134 0.73 -7.17 50.23
C SER A 134 0.52 -6.02 51.24
N ARG A 135 -0.49 -5.15 50.98
CA ARG A 135 -1.54 -4.80 51.95
C ARG A 135 -2.75 -4.14 51.27
N ARG A 136 -3.94 -4.54 51.77
CA ARG A 136 -5.33 -4.11 51.50
C ARG A 136 -5.53 -2.61 51.82
N ALA A 137 -6.60 -1.87 51.51
CA ALA A 137 -8.00 -2.17 51.20
C ALA A 137 -8.71 -0.93 50.61
N SER A 138 -9.85 -1.20 49.95
CA SER A 138 -11.11 -0.43 49.87
C SER A 138 -11.13 1.05 49.40
N GLY A 139 -11.88 1.28 48.32
CA GLY A 139 -12.45 2.58 47.95
C GLY A 139 -13.51 2.41 46.86
N PHE A 140 -14.76 2.28 47.27
CA PHE A 140 -15.97 2.26 46.43
C PHE A 140 -16.21 3.65 45.81
N GLY A 141 -16.57 3.71 44.53
CA GLY A 141 -16.89 4.95 43.84
C GLY A 141 -17.57 4.69 42.49
N ARG A 142 -18.86 4.37 42.53
CA ARG A 142 -19.76 4.38 41.38
C ARG A 142 -20.08 5.84 41.04
N SER A 143 -19.81 6.28 39.81
CA SER A 143 -20.48 7.45 39.25
C SER A 143 -20.51 7.36 37.73
N GLY A 144 -21.71 7.11 37.20
CA GLY A 144 -22.06 7.42 35.82
C GLY A 144 -22.73 8.78 35.79
N SER A 145 -22.40 9.58 34.77
CA SER A 145 -23.10 10.78 34.27
C SER A 145 -22.10 11.47 33.33
N GLY A 146 -22.38 11.93 32.13
CA GLY A 146 -23.61 12.19 31.40
C GLY A 146 -23.16 13.08 30.24
N ILE A 147 -23.41 12.67 28.99
CA ILE A 147 -23.03 13.45 27.82
C ILE A 147 -23.87 14.72 27.84
N GLN A 148 -23.24 15.86 28.05
CA GLN A 148 -23.90 17.16 28.06
C GLN A 148 -24.37 17.50 26.63
N PRO A 149 -25.65 17.85 26.41
CA PRO A 149 -26.22 18.09 25.07
C PRO A 149 -25.59 19.27 24.33
N THR A 150 -24.79 20.10 25.01
CA THR A 150 -24.07 21.24 24.43
C THR A 150 -22.78 20.85 23.71
N ASP A 151 -22.22 19.65 23.95
CA ASP A 151 -21.01 19.18 23.26
C ASP A 151 -21.34 18.48 21.93
N LEU A 152 -22.52 17.85 21.83
CA LEU A 152 -23.00 17.27 20.58
C LEU A 152 -23.32 18.37 19.54
N LEU A 153 -23.85 19.52 19.98
CA LEU A 153 -24.23 20.63 19.08
C LEU A 153 -23.02 21.21 18.32
N LYS A 154 -21.82 21.19 18.90
CA LYS A 154 -20.58 21.66 18.25
C LYS A 154 -20.12 20.75 17.11
N PHE A 155 -20.49 19.47 17.14
CA PHE A 155 -20.22 18.53 16.05
C PHE A 155 -21.38 18.48 15.04
N VAL A 156 -22.63 18.68 15.49
CA VAL A 156 -23.79 18.68 14.59
C VAL A 156 -23.81 19.90 13.66
N VAL A 157 -23.44 21.09 14.12
CA VAL A 157 -23.42 22.31 13.28
C VAL A 157 -22.48 22.18 12.06
N PRO A 158 -21.21 21.77 12.19
CA PRO A 158 -20.34 21.58 11.03
C PRO A 158 -20.80 20.41 10.14
N ILE A 159 -21.34 19.33 10.72
CA ILE A 159 -21.87 18.19 9.94
C ILE A 159 -23.09 18.62 9.10
N VAL A 160 -24.01 19.40 9.68
CA VAL A 160 -25.19 19.92 8.96
C VAL A 160 -24.77 20.91 7.87
N LEU A 161 -23.77 21.75 8.10
CA LEU A 161 -23.21 22.64 7.07
C LEU A 161 -22.60 21.86 5.89
N VAL A 162 -21.86 20.78 6.17
CA VAL A 162 -21.30 19.92 5.13
C VAL A 162 -22.40 19.21 4.33
N ILE A 163 -23.45 18.72 4.99
CA ILE A 163 -24.60 18.09 4.32
C ILE A 163 -25.34 19.11 3.43
N ILE A 164 -25.60 20.32 3.93
CA ILE A 164 -26.24 21.39 3.15
C ILE A 164 -25.38 21.76 1.93
N LEU A 165 -24.05 21.83 2.08
CA LEU A 165 -23.12 22.11 0.98
C LEU A 165 -23.16 21.02 -0.10
N ILE A 166 -23.18 19.74 0.31
CA ILE A 166 -23.29 18.60 -0.63
C ILE A 166 -24.63 18.62 -1.37
N VAL A 167 -25.73 18.96 -0.69
CA VAL A 167 -27.06 19.12 -1.32
C VAL A 167 -27.06 20.30 -2.30
N LEU A 168 -26.40 21.42 -1.96
CA LEU A 168 -26.29 22.58 -2.87
C LEU A 168 -25.54 22.21 -4.15
N ILE A 169 -24.44 21.44 -4.05
CA ILE A 169 -23.66 20.96 -5.20
C ILE A 169 -24.48 19.99 -6.07
N ARG A 170 -25.32 19.14 -5.46
CA ARG A 170 -26.23 18.24 -6.16
C ARG A 170 -27.41 18.95 -6.85
N VAL A 171 -27.86 20.09 -6.32
CA VAL A 171 -28.96 20.88 -6.90
C VAL A 171 -28.49 21.84 -8.01
N LEU A 172 -27.22 22.26 -7.98
CA LEU A 172 -26.63 23.18 -8.98
C LEU A 172 -25.96 22.49 -10.18
N THR A 173 -25.94 21.15 -10.22
CA THR A 173 -25.47 20.41 -11.39
C THR A 173 -26.65 19.88 -12.21
N PRO A 174 -27.06 20.57 -13.29
CA PRO A 174 -28.08 20.03 -14.18
C PRO A 174 -27.53 18.79 -14.89
N LYS A 175 -28.23 17.68 -14.68
CA LYS A 175 -28.22 16.49 -15.51
C LYS A 175 -28.57 16.88 -16.95
N LYS A 176 -27.69 16.59 -17.92
CA LYS A 176 -28.05 16.53 -19.33
C LYS A 176 -28.08 15.07 -19.79
N PRO A 177 -29.20 14.60 -20.40
CA PRO A 177 -29.45 13.20 -20.72
C PRO A 177 -28.84 12.77 -22.06
N ALA A 178 -28.83 11.45 -22.23
CA ALA A 178 -28.33 10.64 -23.32
C ALA A 178 -28.90 10.98 -24.71
N THR A 179 -28.19 10.54 -25.75
CA THR A 179 -28.78 10.15 -27.04
C THR A 179 -28.03 8.92 -27.53
N GLU A 180 -28.63 7.76 -27.32
CA GLU A 180 -28.45 6.59 -28.18
C GLU A 180 -29.24 6.88 -29.47
N GLU A 181 -28.64 6.67 -30.65
CA GLU A 181 -29.37 6.12 -31.79
C GLU A 181 -28.47 5.15 -32.56
N THR A 182 -29.17 4.16 -33.09
CA THR A 182 -28.73 2.89 -33.67
C THR A 182 -28.43 3.01 -35.18
N SER A 183 -27.99 1.89 -35.76
CA SER A 183 -27.95 1.55 -37.20
C SER A 183 -26.59 1.64 -37.92
N ALA A 184 -26.03 0.46 -38.18
CA ALA A 184 -24.99 0.14 -39.16
C ALA A 184 -25.46 0.39 -40.62
N PRO A 185 -24.69 0.00 -41.67
CA PRO A 185 -23.24 0.07 -41.96
C PRO A 185 -22.99 0.96 -43.21
N VAL A 186 -21.74 1.14 -43.68
CA VAL A 186 -21.35 1.15 -45.12
C VAL A 186 -19.86 1.56 -45.29
N ILE A 187 -19.23 0.80 -46.17
CA ILE A 187 -17.85 0.75 -46.66
C ILE A 187 -17.47 1.99 -47.50
N THR A 188 -16.18 2.38 -47.51
CA THR A 188 -15.33 2.88 -48.63
C THR A 188 -14.11 3.54 -47.99
N THR A 189 -12.93 2.91 -47.90
CA THR A 189 -11.94 2.56 -48.95
C THR A 189 -11.18 3.77 -49.49
N GLU A 190 -9.85 3.58 -49.55
CA GLU A 190 -8.79 4.35 -50.22
C GLU A 190 -8.15 5.49 -49.39
N ALA A 191 -7.01 5.27 -48.72
CA ALA A 191 -5.63 5.07 -49.23
C ALA A 191 -5.13 6.32 -49.98
N ALA A 192 -3.94 6.88 -49.74
CA ALA A 192 -2.63 6.26 -49.54
C ALA A 192 -1.72 7.22 -48.73
N GLU A 193 -0.98 6.72 -47.72
CA GLU A 193 0.49 6.46 -47.74
C GLU A 193 1.34 7.69 -47.35
N THR A 194 2.49 7.62 -46.69
CA THR A 194 3.30 6.55 -46.08
C THR A 194 4.40 7.27 -45.30
N THR A 195 4.69 6.88 -44.06
CA THR A 195 6.10 6.85 -43.59
C THR A 195 6.25 5.74 -42.55
N VAL A 196 7.03 4.75 -42.97
CA VAL A 196 7.38 3.48 -42.34
C VAL A 196 8.32 3.71 -41.15
N SER A 197 8.10 2.96 -40.07
CA SER A 197 9.21 2.39 -39.28
C SER A 197 8.74 1.07 -38.67
N GLU A 198 9.27 -0.03 -39.18
CA GLU A 198 9.04 -1.42 -38.78
C GLU A 198 10.39 -2.06 -38.42
N THR A 199 10.34 -3.05 -37.51
CA THR A 199 11.38 -4.00 -37.05
C THR A 199 12.18 -3.51 -35.84
N GLU A 200 12.14 -4.12 -34.65
CA GLU A 200 12.20 -5.56 -34.32
C GLU A 200 11.53 -5.86 -32.93
N PRO A 201 11.01 -7.08 -32.67
CA PRO A 201 10.10 -7.36 -31.56
C PRO A 201 10.83 -7.79 -30.28
N GLU A 202 10.57 -7.11 -29.16
CA GLU A 202 10.91 -7.66 -27.85
C GLU A 202 9.88 -8.72 -27.44
N SER A 203 10.20 -9.96 -27.77
CA SER A 203 10.02 -11.17 -26.95
C SER A 203 8.92 -11.07 -25.88
N ILE A 204 7.67 -11.26 -26.30
CA ILE A 204 6.58 -11.61 -25.40
C ILE A 204 6.96 -12.94 -24.75
N ALA A 205 7.29 -12.88 -23.45
CA ALA A 205 7.44 -14.07 -22.62
C ALA A 205 6.24 -14.97 -22.89
N SER A 206 6.53 -16.18 -23.35
CA SER A 206 5.53 -17.20 -23.70
C SER A 206 4.47 -17.26 -22.61
N GLY A 207 3.27 -16.77 -22.92
CA GLY A 207 2.11 -16.98 -22.07
C GLY A 207 1.87 -18.48 -22.04
N SER A 208 2.16 -19.10 -20.91
CA SER A 208 1.83 -20.51 -20.71
C SER A 208 0.31 -20.66 -20.80
N SER A 209 -0.17 -21.68 -21.52
CA SER A 209 -1.59 -22.02 -21.54
C SER A 209 -1.95 -22.63 -20.19
N TYR A 210 -2.93 -22.04 -19.51
CA TYR A 210 -3.48 -22.58 -18.28
C TYR A 210 -4.96 -22.91 -18.50
N LYS A 211 -5.45 -23.94 -17.80
CA LYS A 211 -6.87 -24.29 -17.77
C LYS A 211 -7.48 -23.95 -16.42
N THR A 212 -8.72 -23.49 -16.47
CA THR A 212 -9.54 -23.29 -15.28
C THR A 212 -10.02 -24.64 -14.74
N THR A 213 -9.95 -24.85 -13.43
CA THR A 213 -10.49 -26.07 -12.78
C THR A 213 -11.96 -25.94 -12.42
N THR A 214 -12.44 -24.70 -12.30
CA THR A 214 -13.82 -24.36 -11.96
C THR A 214 -14.27 -23.11 -12.72
N THR A 215 -15.52 -22.72 -12.49
CA THR A 215 -16.05 -21.46 -12.97
C THR A 215 -15.31 -20.30 -12.30
N LEU A 216 -14.58 -19.51 -13.08
CA LEU A 216 -13.81 -18.37 -12.61
C LEU A 216 -14.43 -17.04 -13.05
N ASN A 217 -14.35 -16.07 -12.15
CA ASN A 217 -14.78 -14.71 -12.44
C ASN A 217 -13.58 -13.89 -12.86
N VAL A 218 -13.67 -13.28 -14.04
CA VAL A 218 -12.64 -12.42 -14.58
C VAL A 218 -12.92 -11.00 -14.11
N ARG A 219 -11.96 -10.39 -13.41
CA ARG A 219 -12.12 -9.09 -12.77
C ARG A 219 -11.13 -8.07 -13.30
N LYS A 220 -11.51 -6.80 -13.19
CA LYS A 220 -10.67 -5.68 -13.59
C LYS A 220 -9.53 -5.39 -12.60
N GLU A 221 -9.72 -5.76 -11.34
CA GLU A 221 -8.74 -5.59 -10.26
C GLU A 221 -8.67 -6.88 -9.41
N PRO A 222 -7.54 -7.13 -8.72
CA PRO A 222 -7.31 -8.30 -7.87
C PRO A 222 -8.05 -8.16 -6.52
N SER A 223 -9.37 -8.01 -6.57
CA SER A 223 -10.22 -7.90 -5.40
C SER A 223 -11.56 -8.60 -5.64
N THR A 224 -12.11 -9.22 -4.60
CA THR A 224 -13.45 -9.83 -4.64
C THR A 224 -14.57 -8.80 -4.81
N ASP A 225 -14.30 -7.54 -4.49
CA ASP A 225 -15.24 -6.42 -4.58
C ASP A 225 -15.14 -5.67 -5.91
N ALA A 226 -14.13 -5.96 -6.73
CA ALA A 226 -13.91 -5.31 -8.01
C ALA A 226 -14.93 -5.74 -9.08
N ASP A 227 -15.16 -4.87 -10.07
CA ASP A 227 -16.06 -5.13 -11.19
C ASP A 227 -15.67 -6.40 -11.95
N ARG A 228 -16.68 -7.26 -12.17
CA ARG A 228 -16.56 -8.47 -12.99
C ARG A 228 -16.73 -8.10 -14.45
N ILE A 229 -15.68 -8.31 -15.23
CA ILE A 229 -15.62 -8.03 -16.67
C ILE A 229 -15.86 -9.29 -17.52
N GLY A 230 -15.89 -10.46 -16.89
CA GLY A 230 -16.14 -11.72 -17.58
C GLY A 230 -16.27 -12.92 -16.67
N LYS A 231 -16.47 -14.07 -17.28
CA LYS A 231 -16.60 -15.36 -16.62
C LYS A 231 -15.98 -16.43 -17.51
N LEU A 232 -15.18 -17.31 -16.91
CA LEU A 232 -14.57 -18.45 -17.57
C LEU A 232 -15.23 -19.72 -17.03
N ASP A 233 -15.65 -20.60 -17.94
CA ASP A 233 -16.19 -21.91 -17.56
C ASP A 233 -15.05 -22.87 -17.21
N PRO A 234 -15.32 -23.97 -16.46
CA PRO A 234 -14.31 -24.99 -16.16
C PRO A 234 -13.71 -25.59 -17.44
N GLY A 235 -12.40 -25.78 -17.45
CA GLY A 235 -11.65 -26.33 -18.59
C GLY A 235 -11.33 -25.29 -19.68
N ALA A 236 -11.70 -24.03 -19.51
CA ALA A 236 -11.37 -22.97 -20.43
C ALA A 236 -9.85 -22.72 -20.43
N SER A 237 -9.23 -22.74 -21.62
CA SER A 237 -7.84 -22.34 -21.80
C SER A 237 -7.72 -20.82 -21.76
N VAL A 238 -6.78 -20.33 -20.96
CA VAL A 238 -6.45 -18.91 -20.85
C VAL A 238 -4.95 -18.71 -21.01
N GLU A 239 -4.59 -17.57 -21.59
CA GLU A 239 -3.20 -17.13 -21.66
C GLU A 239 -2.81 -16.54 -20.31
N TYR A 240 -2.04 -17.30 -19.55
CA TYR A 240 -1.51 -16.86 -18.27
C TYR A 240 -0.27 -15.99 -18.51
N LEU A 241 -0.28 -14.78 -17.96
CA LEU A 241 0.81 -13.84 -18.12
C LEU A 241 1.78 -13.94 -16.94
N ARG A 242 1.26 -13.88 -15.70
CA ARG A 242 2.06 -13.87 -14.47
C ARG A 242 1.21 -14.00 -13.21
N ASP A 243 1.86 -14.28 -12.10
CA ASP A 243 1.27 -14.16 -10.77
C ASP A 243 1.11 -12.68 -10.41
N HIS A 244 -0.02 -12.34 -9.79
CA HIS A 244 -0.20 -11.03 -9.15
C HIS A 244 0.22 -11.10 -7.68
N ASP A 245 -0.31 -12.08 -6.95
CA ASP A 245 0.03 -12.39 -5.56
C ASP A 245 -0.23 -13.89 -5.27
N ASP A 246 -0.32 -14.27 -3.99
CA ASP A 246 -0.58 -15.66 -3.58
C ASP A 246 -2.01 -16.14 -3.91
N THR A 247 -2.92 -15.22 -4.19
CA THR A 247 -4.35 -15.46 -4.42
C THR A 247 -4.82 -15.15 -5.84
N TRP A 248 -4.16 -14.24 -6.55
CA TRP A 248 -4.56 -13.74 -7.87
C TRP A 248 -3.48 -13.97 -8.93
N ALA A 249 -3.94 -14.31 -10.12
CA ALA A 249 -3.17 -14.45 -11.34
C ALA A 249 -3.63 -13.44 -12.38
N VAL A 250 -2.68 -12.96 -13.20
CA VAL A 250 -2.94 -12.08 -14.35
C VAL A 250 -3.02 -12.92 -15.60
N ILE A 251 -4.13 -12.80 -16.31
CA ILE A 251 -4.39 -13.47 -17.59
C ILE A 251 -4.67 -12.45 -18.68
N LYS A 252 -4.50 -12.84 -19.93
CA LYS A 252 -5.00 -12.08 -21.08
C LYS A 252 -6.43 -12.48 -21.38
N TYR A 253 -7.35 -11.53 -21.34
CA TYR A 253 -8.76 -11.75 -21.61
C TYR A 253 -9.29 -10.64 -22.53
N ASN A 254 -9.83 -10.99 -23.70
CA ASN A 254 -10.32 -10.03 -24.71
C ASN A 254 -9.29 -8.95 -25.10
N GLY A 255 -8.01 -9.31 -25.16
CA GLY A 255 -6.93 -8.38 -25.52
C GLY A 255 -6.46 -7.43 -24.41
N GLN A 256 -7.02 -7.54 -23.20
CA GLN A 256 -6.60 -6.77 -22.02
C GLN A 256 -6.13 -7.68 -20.88
N GLU A 257 -5.35 -7.11 -19.95
CA GLU A 257 -5.00 -7.81 -18.71
C GLU A 257 -6.19 -7.88 -17.76
N ALA A 258 -6.41 -9.05 -17.17
CA ALA A 258 -7.46 -9.29 -16.20
C ALA A 258 -7.01 -10.20 -15.07
N TYR A 259 -7.74 -10.15 -13.96
CA TYR A 259 -7.39 -10.85 -12.73
C TYR A 259 -8.36 -12.00 -12.46
N VAL A 260 -7.81 -13.17 -12.13
CA VAL A 260 -8.55 -14.38 -11.75
C VAL A 260 -7.88 -15.03 -10.54
N ALA A 261 -8.62 -15.82 -9.77
CA ALA A 261 -8.06 -16.51 -8.61
C ALA A 261 -7.09 -17.62 -9.04
N LYS A 262 -5.85 -17.54 -8.53
CA LYS A 262 -4.72 -18.39 -8.91
C LYS A 262 -4.93 -19.86 -8.56
N GLU A 263 -5.56 -20.13 -7.42
CA GLU A 263 -5.78 -21.49 -6.91
C GLU A 263 -6.60 -22.37 -7.87
N PHE A 264 -7.29 -21.76 -8.83
CA PHE A 264 -8.14 -22.45 -9.80
C PHE A 264 -7.56 -22.47 -11.23
N LEU A 265 -6.28 -22.09 -11.39
CA LEU A 265 -5.56 -22.23 -12.63
C LEU A 265 -4.60 -23.42 -12.54
N THR A 266 -4.55 -24.23 -13.59
CA THR A 266 -3.61 -25.35 -13.72
C THR A 266 -2.89 -25.26 -15.05
N ALA A 267 -1.56 -25.39 -15.04
CA ALA A 267 -0.77 -25.40 -16.26
C ALA A 267 -1.20 -26.59 -17.14
N GLU A 268 -1.31 -26.35 -18.45
CA GLU A 268 -1.64 -27.40 -19.43
C GLU A 268 -0.44 -28.31 -19.75
#